data_AF-A0AAD7A0V6-F1
#
_entry.id   AF-A0AAD7A0V6-F1
#
_cell.length_a   1.000
_cell.length_b   1.000
_cell.length_c   1.000
_cell.angle_alpha   90.00
_cell.angle_beta   90.00
_cell.angle_gamma   90.00
#
_symmetry.space_group_name_H-M   'P 1'
#
loop_
_entity.id
_entity.type
_entity.pdbx_description
1 polymer ?
#
loop_
_entity_poly.entity_id
_entity_poly.type
_entity_poly.pdbx_seq_one_letter_code
_entity_poly.pdbx_strand_id
1 'polypeptide(L)'
;FLLARLHLESLGMKRKPKAVLEALENLPSDLDETYHNAMKQIADQDEEAKEIAQSTLIWVTNAKRPLTVREIQVALAIEHGTNQLDVANMLDIGTILSVCAGLII
;
A
#
# COMPACT_ATOMS: atom_id res chain seq x y z
N PHE A 1 -1.54 -0.40 -6.84
CA PHE A 1 -1.39 1.06 -7.06
C PHE A 1 -1.61 1.61 -8.49
N LEU A 2 -1.61 0.80 -9.56
CA LEU A 2 -1.68 1.30 -10.95
C LEU A 2 -3.00 2.01 -11.28
N LEU A 3 -4.12 1.51 -10.75
CA LEU A 3 -5.45 2.05 -11.03
C LEU A 3 -5.70 3.39 -10.31
N ALA A 4 -5.22 3.56 -9.08
CA ALA A 4 -5.24 4.85 -8.40
C ALA A 4 -4.41 5.90 -9.18
N ARG A 5 -3.26 5.49 -9.75
CA ARG A 5 -2.48 6.34 -10.65
C ARG A 5 -3.26 6.70 -11.92
N LEU A 6 -3.92 5.73 -12.56
CA LEU A 6 -4.74 5.96 -13.76
C LEU A 6 -5.96 6.84 -13.48
N HIS A 7 -6.60 6.70 -12.32
CA HIS A 7 -7.69 7.57 -11.90
C HIS A 7 -7.21 8.99 -11.61
N LEU A 8 -6.08 9.16 -10.91
CA LEU A 8 -5.47 10.46 -10.69
C LEU A 8 -4.98 11.11 -11.99
N GLU A 9 -4.42 10.34 -12.92
CA GLU A 9 -4.06 10.80 -14.26
C GLU A 9 -5.30 11.21 -15.05
N SER A 10 -6.38 10.42 -15.01
CA SER A 10 -7.67 10.73 -15.64
C SER A 10 -8.33 11.98 -15.08
N LEU A 11 -8.28 12.17 -13.75
CA LEU A 11 -8.76 13.37 -13.06
C LEU A 11 -7.86 14.58 -13.38
N GLY A 12 -6.54 14.38 -13.44
CA GLY A 12 -5.55 15.40 -13.81
C GLY A 12 -5.71 15.90 -15.26
N MET A 13 -6.34 15.11 -16.14
CA MET A 13 -6.70 15.54 -17.49
C MET A 13 -7.94 16.45 -17.55
N LYS A 14 -8.72 16.57 -16.46
CA LYS A 14 -9.90 17.45 -16.42
C LYS A 14 -9.49 18.89 -16.11
N ARG A 15 -9.84 19.81 -17.00
CA ARG A 15 -9.46 21.24 -16.89
C ARG A 15 -10.47 22.11 -16.13
N LYS A 16 -11.68 21.60 -15.89
CA LYS A 16 -12.78 22.34 -15.25
C LYS A 16 -13.08 21.73 -13.88
N PRO A 17 -13.19 22.53 -12.81
CA PRO A 17 -13.51 22.03 -11.48
C PRO A 17 -14.79 21.19 -11.43
N LYS A 18 -15.84 21.60 -12.15
CA LYS A 18 -17.09 20.85 -12.25
C LYS A 18 -16.91 19.45 -12.87
N ALA A 19 -16.07 19.33 -13.89
CA ALA A 19 -15.79 18.05 -14.54
C ALA A 19 -14.89 17.13 -13.71
N VAL A 20 -14.12 17.70 -12.76
CA VAL A 20 -13.39 16.93 -11.74
C VAL A 20 -14.38 16.36 -10.72
N LEU A 21 -15.30 17.20 -10.22
CA LEU A 21 -16.32 16.77 -9.25
C LEU A 21 -17.25 15.70 -9.82
N GLU A 22 -17.75 15.88 -11.05
CA GLU A 22 -18.58 14.87 -11.72
C GLU A 22 -17.81 13.56 -11.97
N ALA A 23 -16.51 13.63 -12.26
CA ALA A 23 -15.68 12.43 -12.41
C ALA A 23 -15.41 11.74 -11.06
N LEU A 24 -15.32 12.50 -9.95
CA LEU A 24 -15.22 11.96 -8.59
C LEU A 24 -16.51 11.27 -8.15
N GLU A 25 -17.68 11.80 -8.52
CA GLU A 25 -18.99 11.19 -8.23
C GLU A 25 -19.24 9.89 -9.02
N ASN A 26 -18.57 9.72 -10.17
CA ASN A 26 -18.69 8.55 -11.03
C ASN A 26 -17.44 7.65 -10.99
N LEU A 27 -16.61 7.78 -9.95
CA LEU A 27 -15.54 6.80 -9.72
C LEU A 27 -16.22 5.43 -9.46
N PRO A 28 -15.72 4.33 -10.06
CA PRO A 28 -16.33 3.02 -9.87
C PRO A 28 -16.41 2.66 -8.38
N SER A 29 -17.60 2.37 -7.87
CA SER A 29 -17.85 1.92 -6.48
C SER A 29 -17.18 0.58 -6.15
N ASP A 30 -16.91 -0.22 -7.18
CA ASP A 30 -16.20 -1.51 -7.08
C ASP A 30 -14.80 -1.35 -6.49
N LEU A 31 -14.23 -0.13 -6.48
CA LEU A 31 -12.91 0.14 -5.91
C LEU A 31 -12.91 0.04 -4.39
N ASP A 32 -13.89 0.64 -3.72
CA ASP A 32 -14.02 0.57 -2.26
C ASP A 32 -14.24 -0.88 -1.83
N GLU A 33 -15.04 -1.63 -2.58
CA GLU A 33 -15.24 -3.06 -2.36
C GLU A 33 -13.95 -3.86 -2.59
N THR A 34 -13.19 -3.55 -3.64
CA THR A 34 -11.89 -4.20 -3.93
C THR A 34 -10.86 -3.94 -2.83
N TYR A 35 -10.73 -2.68 -2.37
CA TYR A 35 -9.86 -2.34 -1.24
C TYR A 35 -10.34 -3.00 0.05
N HIS A 36 -11.65 -3.00 0.31
CA HIS A 36 -12.21 -3.65 1.49
C HIS A 36 -11.95 -5.16 1.49
N ASN A 37 -12.10 -5.80 0.33
CA ASN A 37 -11.79 -7.21 0.15
C ASN A 37 -10.30 -7.50 0.34
N ALA A 38 -9.40 -6.66 -0.18
CA ALA A 38 -7.96 -6.81 0.05
C ALA A 38 -7.57 -6.61 1.52
N MET A 39 -8.12 -5.58 2.18
CA MET A 39 -7.91 -5.34 3.62
C MET A 39 -8.47 -6.47 4.49
N LYS A 40 -9.60 -7.06 4.08
CA LYS A 40 -10.17 -8.25 4.73
C LYS A 40 -9.26 -9.46 4.54
N GLN A 41 -8.74 -9.71 3.34
CA GLN A 41 -7.75 -10.77 3.11
C GLN A 41 -6.49 -10.57 3.95
N ILE A 42 -6.07 -9.34 4.22
CA ILE A 42 -4.97 -9.04 5.16
C ILE A 42 -5.37 -9.35 6.60
N ALA A 43 -6.58 -9.00 7.01
CA ALA A 43 -7.06 -9.26 8.37
C ALA A 43 -7.28 -10.75 8.67
N ASP A 44 -7.60 -11.54 7.64
CA ASP A 44 -7.87 -12.99 7.75
C ASP A 44 -6.57 -13.85 7.69
N GLN A 45 -5.40 -13.25 7.48
CA GLN A 45 -4.09 -13.93 7.53
C GLN A 45 -3.68 -14.30 8.97
N ASP A 46 -2.64 -15.12 9.12
CA ASP A 46 -2.00 -15.34 10.42
C ASP A 46 -1.39 -14.03 10.96
N GLU A 47 -1.18 -13.97 12.28
CA GLU A 47 -0.82 -12.71 12.95
C GLU A 47 0.51 -12.13 12.43
N GLU A 48 1.50 -12.98 12.13
CA GLU A 48 2.80 -12.53 11.61
C GLU A 48 2.65 -11.91 10.22
N ALA A 49 1.96 -12.60 9.31
CA ALA A 49 1.72 -12.10 7.95
C ALA A 49 0.90 -10.80 7.95
N LYS A 50 -0.11 -10.71 8.82
CA LYS A 50 -0.93 -9.52 9.02
C LYS A 50 -0.11 -8.34 9.56
N GLU A 51 0.75 -8.55 10.55
CA GLU A 51 1.64 -7.51 11.09
C GLU A 51 2.60 -6.97 10.03
N ILE A 52 3.19 -7.86 9.22
CA ILE A 52 4.08 -7.47 8.11
C ILE A 52 3.30 -6.64 7.08
N ALA A 53 2.12 -7.09 6.65
CA ALA A 53 1.31 -6.38 5.67
C ALA A 53 0.90 -4.98 6.18
N GLN A 54 0.42 -4.87 7.42
CA GLN A 54 0.04 -3.60 8.03
C GLN A 54 1.23 -2.65 8.16
N SER A 55 2.36 -3.13 8.68
CA SER A 55 3.58 -2.33 8.81
C SER A 55 4.06 -1.82 7.45
N THR A 56 4.02 -2.67 6.43
CA THR A 56 4.40 -2.29 5.06
C THR A 56 3.47 -1.19 4.52
N LEU A 57 2.17 -1.34 4.69
CA LEU A 57 1.19 -0.34 4.26
C LEU A 57 1.38 0.99 5.00
N ILE A 58 1.67 0.96 6.31
CA ILE A 58 1.96 2.17 7.10
C ILE A 58 3.18 2.90 6.52
N TRP A 59 4.29 2.19 6.28
CA TRP A 59 5.49 2.78 5.71
C TRP A 59 5.25 3.39 4.33
N VAL A 60 4.56 2.66 3.44
CA VAL A 60 4.29 3.13 2.08
C VAL A 60 3.34 4.34 2.07
N THR A 61 2.31 4.33 2.91
CA THR A 61 1.30 5.42 2.95
C THR A 61 1.80 6.69 3.65
N ASN A 62 2.73 6.57 4.61
CA ASN A 62 3.24 7.71 5.38
C ASN A 62 4.59 8.25 4.86
N ALA A 63 5.23 7.58 3.90
CA ALA A 63 6.49 8.04 3.34
C ALA A 63 6.31 9.33 2.51
N LYS A 64 7.24 10.29 2.70
CA LYS A 64 7.25 11.56 1.95
C LYS A 64 7.60 11.42 0.48
N ARG A 65 8.20 10.29 0.11
CA ARG A 65 8.60 9.93 -1.26
C ARG A 65 8.42 8.42 -1.44
N PRO A 66 8.33 7.93 -2.68
CA PRO A 66 8.37 6.50 -2.95
C PRO A 66 9.60 5.86 -2.29
N LEU A 67 9.36 4.76 -1.57
CA LEU A 67 10.41 3.94 -0.97
C LEU A 67 10.92 2.96 -2.02
N THR A 68 12.23 2.71 -2.00
CA THR A 68 12.83 1.60 -2.72
C THR A 68 12.55 0.29 -2.00
N VAL A 69 12.64 -0.83 -2.73
CA VAL A 69 12.52 -2.19 -2.14
C VAL A 69 13.43 -2.35 -0.92
N ARG A 70 14.69 -1.90 -1.03
CA ARG A 70 15.66 -2.02 0.06
C ARG A 70 15.28 -1.19 1.27
N GLU A 71 14.70 -0.01 1.06
CA GLU A 71 14.24 0.85 2.16
C GLU A 71 13.07 0.23 2.92
N ILE A 72 12.13 -0.42 2.21
CA ILE A 72 11.02 -1.16 2.86
C ILE A 72 11.57 -2.34 3.67
N GLN A 73 12.46 -3.15 3.08
CA GLN A 73 13.05 -4.28 3.79
C GLN A 73 13.78 -3.85 5.08
N VAL A 74 14.53 -2.75 5.01
CA VAL A 74 15.20 -2.18 6.20
C VAL A 74 14.19 -1.65 7.19
N ALA A 75 13.13 -0.96 6.74
CA ALA A 75 12.10 -0.40 7.61
C ALA A 75 11.28 -1.47 8.35
N LEU A 76 11.09 -2.63 7.73
CA LEU A 76 10.41 -3.78 8.35
C LEU A 76 11.32 -4.60 9.28
N ALA A 77 12.64 -4.54 9.09
CA ALA A 77 13.60 -5.27 9.90
C ALA A 77 14.03 -4.52 11.18
N ILE A 78 13.54 -3.29 11.39
CA ILE A 78 13.83 -2.50 12.59
C ILE A 78 12.73 -2.76 13.63
N GLU A 79 13.10 -3.33 14.77
CA GLU A 79 12.17 -3.54 15.88
C GLU A 79 11.85 -2.23 16.61
N HIS A 80 10.60 -2.11 17.07
CA HIS A 80 10.15 -0.98 17.86
C HIS A 80 11.03 -0.77 19.11
N GLY A 81 11.62 0.42 19.22
CA GLY A 81 12.49 0.79 20.34
C GLY A 81 13.97 0.52 20.12
N THR A 82 14.35 -0.03 18.96
CA THR A 82 15.74 -0.22 18.56
C THR A 82 16.05 0.62 17.31
N ASN A 83 17.28 1.12 17.22
CA ASN A 83 17.82 1.73 15.99
C ASN A 83 18.77 0.76 15.27
N GLN A 84 18.78 -0.52 15.67
CA GLN A 84 19.67 -1.52 15.11
C GLN A 84 18.92 -2.32 14.06
N LEU A 85 19.55 -2.48 12.90
CA LEU A 85 19.05 -3.35 11.86
C LEU A 85 19.36 -4.79 12.25
N ASP A 86 18.32 -5.61 12.45
CA ASP A 86 18.51 -7.05 12.51
C ASP A 86 18.43 -7.63 11.10
N VAL A 87 19.58 -8.06 10.58
CA VAL A 87 19.68 -8.68 9.25
C VAL A 87 18.93 -10.01 9.19
N ALA A 88 18.75 -10.70 10.32
CA ALA A 88 17.96 -11.93 10.39
C ALA A 88 16.45 -11.66 10.17
N ASN A 89 15.99 -10.45 10.46
CA ASN A 89 14.60 -10.02 10.26
C ASN A 89 14.35 -9.39 8.86
N MET A 90 15.34 -9.39 7.96
CA MET A 90 15.11 -8.91 6.60
C MET A 90 14.23 -9.90 5.81
N LEU A 91 13.06 -9.42 5.43
CA LEU A 91 12.11 -10.17 4.63
C LEU A 91 12.46 -10.13 3.14
N ASP A 92 12.20 -11.25 2.44
CA ASP A 92 12.23 -11.28 0.99
C ASP A 92 11.09 -10.43 0.40
N ILE A 93 11.34 -9.81 -0.75
CA ILE A 93 10.36 -8.96 -1.42
C ILE A 93 9.13 -9.77 -1.87
N GLY A 94 9.30 -11.03 -2.26
CA GLY A 94 8.21 -11.92 -2.60
C GLY A 94 7.27 -12.16 -1.42
N THR A 95 7.83 -12.33 -0.22
CA THR A 95 7.06 -12.47 1.02
C THR A 95 6.25 -11.20 1.29
N ILE A 96 6.89 -10.02 1.22
CA ILE A 96 6.22 -8.72 1.46
C ILE A 96 5.06 -8.51 0.47
N LEU A 97 5.29 -8.79 -0.81
CA LEU A 97 4.25 -8.64 -1.83
C LEU A 97 3.10 -9.65 -1.67
N SER A 98 3.42 -10.89 -1.27
CA SER A 98 2.44 -11.95 -1.07
C SER A 98 1.45 -11.61 0.04
N VAL A 99 1.94 -11.06 1.17
CA VAL A 99 1.07 -10.77 2.33
C VAL A 99 0.22 -9.51 2.13
N CYS A 100 0.59 -8.62 1.20
CA CYS A 100 -0.10 -7.35 0.97
C CYS A 100 -1.31 -7.42 0.02
N ALA A 101 -1.80 -8.62 -0.31
CA ALA A 101 -3.01 -8.83 -1.12
C ALA A 101 -3.06 -8.02 -2.44
N GLY A 102 -1.91 -7.83 -3.10
CA GLY A 102 -1.80 -7.09 -4.36
C GLY A 102 -1.99 -5.58 -4.25
N LEU A 103 -2.02 -5.02 -3.03
CA LEU A 103 -2.08 -3.58 -2.83
C LEU A 103 -0.78 -2.90 -3.28
N ILE A 104 0.37 -3.56 -3.08
CA ILE A 104 1.72 -3.11 -3.44
C ILE A 104 2.18 -3.76 -4.76
N ILE A 105 2.88 -3.00 -5.60
CA ILE A 105 3.43 -3.39 -6.92
C ILE A 105 4.78 -2.72 -7.17
#